data_AF-A0A6J4Y4W2-F1
#
_entry.id   AF-A0A6J4Y4W2-F1
#
_cell.length_a   1.000
_cell.length_b   1.000
_cell.length_c   1.000
_cell.angle_alpha   90.00
_cell.angle_beta   90.00
_cell.angle_gamma   90.00
#
_symmetry.space_group_name_H-M   'P 1'
#
loop_
_entity.id
_entity.type
_entity.pdbx_description
1 polymer ?
#
loop_
_entity_poly.entity_id
_entity_poly.type
_entity_poly.pdbx_seq_one_letter_code
_entity_poly.pdbx_strand_id
1 'polypeptide(L)' 'MKEVAAIFEKNEWKYSIELEPDKPEDITDLEILLNPAKTVTVATKTGRNESCPCGSGRKYKKCCGQ' A
#
# COMPACT_ATOMS: atom_id res chain seq x y z
N MET A 1 -29.61 -5.68 -12.18
CA MET A 1 -30.49 -4.49 -12.22
C MET A 1 -31.72 -4.65 -11.33
N LYS A 2 -32.58 -5.67 -11.51
CA LYS A 2 -33.83 -5.84 -10.72
C LYS A 2 -33.61 -6.05 -9.21
N GLU A 3 -32.59 -6.82 -8.83
CA GLU A 3 -32.34 -7.14 -7.42
C GLU A 3 -31.83 -5.94 -6.61
N VAL A 4 -30.97 -5.12 -7.23
CA VAL A 4 -30.38 -3.94 -6.61
C VAL A 4 -31.44 -2.84 -6.41
N ALA A 5 -32.31 -2.62 -7.41
CA ALA A 5 -33.44 -1.70 -7.31
C ALA A 5 -34.42 -2.10 -6.18
N ALA A 6 -34.72 -3.39 -6.02
CA ALA A 6 -35.64 -3.89 -4.98
C ALA A 6 -35.10 -3.65 -3.55
N ILE A 7 -33.78 -3.71 -3.36
CA ILE A 7 -33.16 -3.41 -2.06
C ILE A 7 -33.25 -1.91 -1.76
N PHE A 8 -33.03 -1.05 -2.77
CA PHE A 8 -33.10 0.39 -2.59
C PHE A 8 -34.51 0.90 -2.26
N GLU A 9 -35.54 0.33 -2.89
CA GLU A 9 -36.95 0.64 -2.57
C GLU A 9 -37.35 0.17 -1.17
N LYS A 10 -36.90 -1.02 -0.75
CA LYS A 10 -37.20 -1.55 0.59
C LYS A 10 -36.65 -0.69 1.72
N ASN A 11 -35.56 0.02 1.47
CA ASN A 11 -34.89 0.86 2.46
C ASN A 11 -35.20 2.36 2.31
N GLU A 12 -36.13 2.73 1.41
CA GLU A 12 -36.45 4.14 1.08
C GLU A 12 -35.22 4.97 0.67
N TRP A 13 -34.24 4.34 0.01
CA TRP A 13 -33.03 5.02 -0.42
C TRP A 13 -33.24 5.65 -1.79
N LYS A 14 -32.96 6.95 -1.88
CA LYS A 14 -32.93 7.66 -3.16
C LYS A 14 -31.65 7.22 -3.90
N TYR A 15 -31.82 6.55 -5.04
CA TYR A 15 -30.70 6.03 -5.83
C TYR A 15 -30.73 6.56 -7.27
N SER A 16 -29.56 6.76 -7.86
CA SER A 16 -29.36 6.92 -9.30
C SER A 16 -28.31 5.91 -9.72
N ILE A 17 -28.63 5.01 -10.66
CA ILE A 17 -27.68 4.04 -11.21
C ILE A 17 -27.41 4.48 -12.64
N GLU A 18 -26.28 5.15 -12.83
CA GLU A 18 -25.78 5.55 -14.14
C GLU A 18 -24.67 4.57 -14.53
N LEU A 19 -24.93 3.79 -15.57
CA LEU A 19 -23.92 2.93 -16.19
C LEU A 19 -23.32 3.72 -17.35
N GLU A 20 -22.06 4.11 -17.23
CA GLU A 20 -21.30 4.76 -18.29
C GLU A 20 -20.52 3.69 -19.07
N PRO A 21 -21.02 3.18 -20.21
CA PRO A 21 -20.43 2.04 -20.91
C PRO A 21 -19.08 2.34 -21.59
N ASP A 22 -18.76 3.62 -21.82
CA ASP A 22 -17.52 4.06 -22.47
C ASP A 22 -16.38 4.34 -21.49
N LYS A 23 -16.66 4.31 -20.17
CA LYS A 23 -15.61 4.45 -19.17
C LYS A 23 -15.15 3.05 -18.74
N PRO A 24 -13.84 2.77 -18.75
CA PRO A 24 -13.33 1.54 -18.15
C PRO A 24 -13.75 1.52 -16.68
N GLU A 25 -14.20 0.36 -16.20
CA GLU A 25 -14.54 0.17 -14.79
C GLU A 25 -13.33 0.56 -13.92
N ASP A 26 -13.58 1.27 -12.82
CA ASP A 26 -12.53 1.63 -11.88
C ASP A 26 -12.13 0.37 -11.07
N ILE A 27 -11.09 -0.30 -11.55
CA ILE A 27 -10.55 -1.53 -10.93
C ILE A 27 -9.44 -1.22 -9.92
N THR A 28 -9.24 0.03 -9.52
CA THR A 28 -8.12 0.43 -8.65
C THR A 28 -8.11 -0.38 -7.34
N ASP A 29 -9.29 -0.60 -6.74
CA ASP A 29 -9.41 -1.41 -5.52
C ASP A 29 -9.00 -2.88 -5.73
N LEU A 30 -9.30 -3.45 -6.90
CA LEU A 30 -8.91 -4.82 -7.26
C LEU A 30 -7.39 -4.92 -7.50
N GLU A 31 -6.79 -3.90 -8.12
CA GLU A 31 -5.34 -3.82 -8.31
C GLU A 31 -4.59 -3.74 -6.97
N ILE A 32 -5.12 -2.97 -6.01
CA ILE A 32 -4.57 -2.88 -4.65
C ILE A 32 -4.66 -4.22 -3.92
N LEU A 33 -5.78 -4.94 -4.06
CA LEU A 33 -5.97 -6.26 -3.43
C LEU A 33 -5.06 -7.34 -4.06
N LEU A 34 -4.84 -7.30 -5.36
CA LEU A 34 -4.01 -8.27 -6.07
C LEU A 34 -2.51 -8.00 -5.86
N ASN A 35 -2.12 -6.74 -5.72
CA ASN A 35 -0.74 -6.33 -5.48
C ASN A 35 -0.64 -5.45 -4.22
N PRO A 36 -0.86 -6.03 -3.02
CA PRO A 36 -0.77 -5.28 -1.78
C PRO A 36 0.65 -4.77 -1.59
N ALA A 37 0.78 -3.47 -1.26
CA ALA A 37 2.07 -2.87 -0.98
C ALA A 37 2.77 -3.63 0.14
N LYS A 38 3.91 -4.26 -0.18
CA LYS A 38 4.73 -4.96 0.81
C LYS A 38 5.45 -3.93 1.67
N THR A 39 5.39 -4.10 2.98
CA THR A 39 6.17 -3.28 3.90
C THR A 39 7.65 -3.51 3.65
N VAL A 40 8.41 -2.42 3.49
CA VAL A 40 9.86 -2.49 3.34
C VAL A 40 10.47 -2.55 4.75
N THR A 41 11.12 -3.66 5.07
CA THR A 41 11.92 -3.78 6.29
C THR A 41 13.24 -3.02 6.08
N VAL A 42 13.38 -1.87 6.73
CA VAL A 42 14.65 -1.13 6.71
C VAL A 42 15.68 -1.90 7.53
N ALA A 43 16.84 -2.17 6.94
CA ALA A 43 17.94 -2.82 7.65
C ALA A 43 18.33 -2.00 8.89
N THR A 44 18.67 -2.69 9.98
CA THR A 44 19.09 -2.07 11.23
C THR A 44 20.27 -1.13 10.97
N LYS A 45 20.13 0.15 11.28
CA LYS A 45 21.22 1.13 11.13
C LYS A 45 22.37 0.71 12.05
N THR A 46 23.57 0.54 11.50
CA THR A 46 24.77 0.21 12.29
C THR A 46 24.97 1.26 13.37
N GLY A 47 25.08 0.81 14.62
CA GLY A 47 25.28 1.71 15.75
C GLY A 47 26.62 2.45 15.64
N ARG A 48 26.65 3.73 16.06
CA ARG A 48 27.83 4.61 15.94
C ARG A 48 29.13 3.99 16.54
N ASN A 49 29.02 3.17 17.58
CA ASN A 49 30.14 2.50 18.23
C ASN A 49 30.37 1.04 17.79
N GLU A 50 29.49 0.46 16.98
CA GLU A 50 29.61 -0.92 16.51
C GLU A 50 30.72 -1.09 15.48
N SER A 51 31.17 -2.33 15.27
CA SER A 51 32.12 -2.67 14.21
C SER A 51 31.57 -2.26 12.86
N CYS A 52 32.37 -1.56 12.06
CA CYS A 52 31.91 -1.04 10.79
C CYS A 52 31.72 -2.18 9.76
N PRO A 53 30.58 -2.24 9.03
CA PRO A 53 30.34 -3.25 8.01
C PRO A 53 31.30 -3.17 6.81
N CYS A 54 32.12 -2.11 6.74
CA CYS A 54 33.22 -1.93 5.77
C CYS A 54 34.35 -2.97 5.91
N GLY A 55 34.35 -3.79 6.96
CA GLY A 55 35.39 -4.80 7.21
C GLY A 55 36.70 -4.23 7.78
N SER A 56 36.78 -2.93 8.08
CA SER A 56 38.01 -2.29 8.58
C SER A 56 38.39 -2.63 10.02
N GLY A 57 37.54 -3.34 10.76
CA GLY A 57 37.71 -3.62 12.19
C GLY A 57 37.57 -2.40 13.11
N ARG A 58 37.28 -1.21 12.56
CA ARG A 58 37.11 0.04 13.32
C ARG A 58 35.64 0.27 13.69
N LYS A 59 35.37 1.03 14.75
CA LYS A 59 34.02 1.48 15.11
C LYS A 59 33.42 2.31 13.97
N TYR A 60 32.11 2.20 13.71
CA TYR A 60 31.41 2.87 12.61
C TYR A 60 31.72 4.37 12.54
N LYS A 61 31.70 5.07 13.69
CA LYS A 61 32.06 6.50 13.81
C LYS A 61 33.48 6.90 13.45
N LYS A 62 34.36 5.92 13.23
CA LYS A 62 35.77 6.13 12.86
C LYS A 62 36.09 5.49 11.48
N CYS A 63 35.15 4.77 10.84
CA CYS A 63 35.25 4.26 9.46
C CYS A 63 34.25 5.00 8.55
N CYS A 64 33.09 4.41 8.24
CA CYS A 64 32.12 4.94 7.27
C CYS A 64 31.19 6.02 7.82
N GLY A 65 31.08 6.15 9.14
CA GLY A 65 30.22 7.12 9.81
C GLY A 65 31.00 8.22 10.51
N GLN A 66 32.18 8.60 9.99
CA GLN A 66 32.98 9.71 10.54
C GLN A 66 32.13 10.97 10.71
#